data_AF-A0A842NWR5-F1
#
_entry.id   AF-A0A842NWR5-F1
#
_cell.length_a   1.000
_cell.length_b   1.000
_cell.length_c   1.000
_cell.angle_alpha   90.00
_cell.angle_beta   90.00
_cell.angle_gamma   90.00
#
_symmetry.space_group_name_H-M   'P 1'
#
loop_
_entity.id
_entity.type
_entity.pdbx_description
1 polymer ?
#
loop_
_entity_poly.entity_id
_entity_poly.type
_entity_poly.pdbx_seq_one_letter_code
_entity_poly.pdbx_strand_id
1 'polypeptide(L)'
;MFKVAPLSSSLMLVSMFGFIVSAFFLNDPIVKSWAWAFLILFVIIFIASMISMSNAPLGSEDYLESLAIHKSDHYVKNKKK
;
A
#
# COMPACT_ATOMS: atom_id res chain seq x y z
N MET A 1 -8.15 -16.84 -10.07
CA MET A 1 -8.45 -15.62 -9.29
C MET A 1 -7.11 -15.02 -8.88
N PHE A 2 -6.74 -13.86 -9.43
CA PHE A 2 -5.43 -13.27 -9.15
C PHE A 2 -5.45 -12.65 -7.75
N LYS A 3 -4.59 -13.14 -6.87
CA LYS A 3 -4.37 -12.59 -5.53
C LYS A 3 -3.71 -11.23 -5.70
N VAL A 4 -4.52 -10.18 -5.78
CA VAL A 4 -4.02 -8.80 -5.82
C VAL A 4 -3.58 -8.48 -4.39
N ALA A 5 -2.29 -8.66 -4.12
CA ALA A 5 -1.74 -8.25 -2.84
C ALA A 5 -1.94 -6.73 -2.71
N PRO A 6 -2.54 -6.23 -1.62
CA PRO A 6 -2.68 -4.80 -1.41
C PRO A 6 -1.30 -4.15 -1.55
N LEU A 7 -1.21 -3.18 -2.45
CA LEU A 7 0.05 -2.52 -2.78
C LEU A 7 0.66 -1.96 -1.49
N SER A 8 1.91 -2.36 -1.24
CA SER A 8 2.62 -2.10 0.02
C SER A 8 2.50 -0.64 0.45
N SER A 9 2.04 -0.39 1.68
CA SER A 9 2.01 0.93 2.31
C SER A 9 3.36 1.64 2.31
N SER A 10 4.45 0.87 2.18
CA SER A 10 5.81 1.41 2.05
C SER A 10 5.96 2.24 0.77
N LEU A 11 5.25 1.90 -0.31
CA LEU A 11 5.31 2.63 -1.59
C LEU A 11 4.67 4.02 -1.45
N MET A 12 3.56 4.11 -0.72
CA MET A 12 2.95 5.39 -0.35
C MET A 12 3.94 6.25 0.45
N LEU A 13 4.61 5.66 1.44
CA LEU A 13 5.60 6.35 2.27
C LEU A 13 6.79 6.86 1.42
N VAL A 14 7.31 6.01 0.54
CA VAL A 14 8.39 6.37 -0.39
C VAL A 14 7.98 7.52 -1.30
N SER A 15 6.75 7.55 -1.79
CA SER A 15 6.27 8.67 -2.61
C SER A 15 6.13 9.99 -1.84
N MET A 16 5.71 9.96 -0.57
CA MET A 16 5.71 11.15 0.30
C MET A 16 7.12 11.67 0.57
N PHE A 17 8.04 10.80 0.96
CA PHE A 17 9.43 11.19 1.20
C PHE A 17 10.12 11.68 -0.08
N GLY A 18 9.93 10.99 -1.19
CA GLY A 18 10.47 11.39 -2.49
C GLY A 18 9.94 12.75 -2.96
N PHE A 19 8.67 13.04 -2.70
CA PHE A 19 8.07 14.34 -3.00
C PHE A 19 8.69 15.47 -2.17
N ILE A 20 8.86 15.26 -0.86
CA ILE A 20 9.49 16.22 0.05
C ILE A 20 10.95 16.48 -0.35
N VAL A 21 11.73 15.42 -0.57
CA VAL A 21 13.13 15.53 -0.98
C VAL A 21 13.25 16.26 -2.31
N SER A 22 12.41 15.93 -3.29
CA SER A 22 12.41 16.63 -4.58
C SER A 22 12.09 18.11 -4.41
N ALA A 23 11.13 18.47 -3.57
CA ALA A 23 10.79 19.87 -3.30
C ALA A 23 11.94 20.68 -2.68
N PHE A 24 12.73 20.07 -1.79
CA PHE A 24 13.95 20.72 -1.25
C PHE A 24 15.02 20.93 -2.34
N PHE A 25 15.21 19.93 -3.22
CA PHE A 25 16.21 19.98 -4.29
C PHE A 25 15.85 20.96 -5.42
N LEU A 26 14.62 21.50 -5.48
CA LEU A 26 14.23 22.52 -6.46
C LEU A 26 14.95 23.86 -6.27
N ASN A 27 15.44 24.15 -5.05
CA ASN A 27 16.16 25.39 -4.76
C ASN A 27 17.59 25.40 -5.30
N ASP A 28 18.17 24.23 -5.59
CA ASP A 28 19.53 24.14 -6.10
C ASP A 28 19.54 24.28 -7.63
N PRO A 29 20.21 25.31 -8.18
CA PRO A 29 20.16 25.61 -9.62
C PRO A 29 20.82 24.53 -10.49
N ILE A 30 21.75 23.74 -9.94
CA ILE A 30 22.44 22.66 -10.65
C ILE A 30 21.54 21.44 -10.92
N VAL A 31 20.61 21.15 -10.01
CA VAL A 31 19.79 19.92 -10.04
C VAL A 31 18.31 20.19 -10.35
N LYS A 32 17.94 21.44 -10.62
CA LYS A 32 16.56 21.88 -10.82
C LYS A 32 15.78 21.06 -11.86
N SER A 33 16.40 20.70 -12.98
CA SER A 33 15.76 19.89 -14.03
C SER A 33 15.45 18.47 -13.58
N TRP A 34 16.35 17.86 -12.79
CA TRP A 34 16.18 16.53 -12.23
C TRP A 34 15.16 16.53 -11.08
N ALA A 35 15.22 17.53 -10.21
CA ALA A 35 14.26 17.71 -9.12
C ALA A 35 12.82 17.84 -9.67
N TRP A 36 12.64 18.56 -10.78
CA TRP A 36 11.34 18.64 -11.48
C TRP A 36 10.85 17.29 -12.02
N ALA A 37 11.73 16.53 -12.67
CA ALA A 37 11.38 15.21 -13.19
C ALA A 37 10.99 14.23 -12.06
N PHE A 38 11.76 14.22 -10.97
CA PHE A 38 11.47 13.38 -9.81
C PHE A 38 10.18 13.80 -9.10
N LEU A 39 9.90 15.10 -8.98
CA LEU A 39 8.64 15.59 -8.41
C LEU A 39 7.44 15.03 -9.18
N ILE A 40 7.45 15.14 -10.51
CA ILE A 40 6.37 14.61 -11.35
C ILE A 40 6.24 13.09 -11.19
N LEU A 41 7.36 12.36 -11.19
CA LEU A 41 7.38 10.92 -10.98
C LEU A 41 6.72 10.54 -9.65
N PHE A 42 7.10 11.18 -8.55
CA PHE A 42 6.55 10.88 -7.23
C PHE A 42 5.07 11.23 -7.11
N VAL A 43 4.59 12.29 -7.78
CA VAL A 43 3.16 12.61 -7.86
C VAL A 43 2.39 11.51 -8.58
N ILE A 44 2.89 11.00 -9.71
CA ILE A 44 2.24 9.91 -10.45
C ILE A 44 2.17 8.64 -9.58
N ILE A 45 3.28 8.31 -8.92
CA ILE A 45 3.35 7.15 -8.01
C ILE A 45 2.39 7.31 -6.82
N PHE A 46 2.30 8.51 -6.25
CA PHE A 46 1.38 8.80 -5.15
C PHE A 46 -0.08 8.62 -5.57
N ILE A 47 -0.47 9.13 -6.73
CA ILE A 47 -1.82 8.97 -7.28
C ILE A 47 -2.10 7.49 -7.57
N ALA A 48 -1.17 6.77 -8.19
CA ALA A 48 -1.30 5.34 -8.45
C ALA A 48 -1.46 4.53 -7.15
N SER A 49 -0.71 4.88 -6.10
CA SER A 49 -0.83 4.28 -4.78
C SER A 49 -2.20 4.53 -4.15
N MET A 50 -2.71 5.76 -4.22
CA MET A 50 -4.06 6.08 -3.72
C MET A 50 -5.13 5.27 -4.45
N ILE A 51 -5.06 5.18 -5.78
CA ILE A 51 -6.02 4.39 -6.57
C ILE A 51 -5.93 2.91 -6.20
N SER A 52 -4.72 2.38 -6.00
CA SER A 52 -4.53 0.98 -5.64
C SER A 52 -5.07 0.64 -4.25
N MET A 53 -5.02 1.57 -3.29
CA MET A 53 -5.59 1.37 -1.96
C MET A 53 -7.11 1.54 -1.95
N SER A 54 -7.64 2.50 -2.72
CA SER A 54 -9.09 2.73 -2.80
C SER A 54 -9.85 1.63 -3.55
N ASN A 55 -9.19 0.94 -4.50
CA ASN A 55 -9.74 -0.24 -5.17
C ASN A 55 -9.37 -1.55 -4.50
N ALA A 56 -8.64 -1.51 -3.37
CA ALA A 56 -8.48 -2.71 -2.56
C ALA A 56 -9.89 -3.14 -2.14
N PRO A 57 -10.30 -4.38 -2.47
CA PRO A 57 -11.64 -4.79 -2.18
C PRO A 57 -11.76 -4.73 -0.64
N LEU A 58 -12.76 -4.01 -0.15
CA LEU A 58 -13.09 -3.91 1.27
C LEU A 58 -14.18 -4.94 1.66
N GLY A 59 -14.64 -5.79 0.71
CA GLY A 59 -15.75 -6.76 0.92
C GLY A 59 -15.67 -8.13 0.20
N SER A 60 -14.53 -8.79 0.16
CA SER A 60 -14.27 -10.14 -0.33
C SER A 60 -14.07 -11.02 0.88
N GLU A 61 -14.66 -12.20 0.80
CA GLU A 61 -14.80 -13.12 1.91
C GLU A 61 -13.43 -13.57 2.46
N ASP A 62 -12.36 -13.39 1.69
CA ASP A 62 -10.96 -13.71 2.04
C ASP A 62 -10.42 -12.98 3.28
N TYR A 63 -10.76 -11.70 3.51
CA TYR A 63 -10.30 -10.99 4.72
C TYR A 63 -11.19 -11.24 5.92
N LEU A 64 -12.47 -11.54 5.70
CA LEU A 64 -13.33 -12.02 6.79
C LEU A 64 -12.88 -13.41 7.26
N GLU A 65 -12.46 -14.29 6.35
CA GLU A 65 -11.86 -15.58 6.71
C GLU A 65 -10.55 -15.40 7.50
N SER A 66 -9.67 -14.48 7.08
CA SER A 66 -8.41 -14.18 7.78
C SER A 66 -8.62 -13.58 9.18
N LEU A 67 -9.64 -12.73 9.36
CA LEU A 67 -10.04 -12.20 10.67
C LEU A 67 -10.81 -13.22 11.53
N ALA A 68 -11.45 -14.21 10.89
CA ALA A 68 -12.16 -15.29 11.57
C ALA A 68 -11.23 -16.41 12.08
N ILE A 69 -9.91 -16.34 11.83
CA ILE A 69 -8.91 -17.26 12.41
C ILE A 69 -8.61 -16.89 13.88
N HIS A 70 -9.64 -16.87 14.70
CA HIS A 70 -9.53 -17.21 16.12
C HIS A 70 -10.66 -18.17 16.49
N LYS A 71 -10.82 -19.24 15.71
CA LYS A 71 -11.57 -20.41 16.17
C LYS A 71 -10.62 -21.22 17.05
N SER A 72 -10.79 -21.12 18.37
CA SER A 72 -10.07 -21.96 19.31
C SER A 72 -10.34 -23.43 18.97
N ASP A 73 -9.27 -24.15 18.66
CA ASP A 73 -9.26 -25.54 18.18
C ASP A 73 -9.68 -26.58 19.25
N HIS A 74 -10.43 -26.14 20.28
CA HIS A 74 -10.68 -26.89 21.49
C HIS A 74 -12.05 -27.59 21.57
N TYR A 75 -12.92 -27.46 20.57
CA TYR A 75 -14.31 -27.95 20.69
C TYR A 75 -14.67 -29.22 19.89
N VAL A 76 -13.73 -29.83 19.15
CA VAL A 76 -14.04 -30.98 18.28
C VAL A 76 -13.84 -32.34 18.95
N LYS A 77 -13.20 -32.41 20.13
CA LYS A 77 -12.78 -33.72 20.69
C LYS A 77 -13.83 -34.52 21.47
N ASN A 78 -15.02 -33.98 21.75
CA ASN A 78 -15.97 -34.61 22.70
C ASN A 78 -17.34 -35.03 22.13
N LYS A 79 -17.47 -35.26 20.81
CA LYS A 79 -18.73 -35.76 20.21
C LYS A 79 -18.60 -37.11 19.51
N LYS A 80 -17.70 -37.96 20.01
CA LYS A 80 -17.60 -39.38 19.63
C LYS A 80 -17.42 -40.24 20.88
N LYS A 81 -18.51 -40.44 21.61
CA LYS A 81 -18.80 -41.66 22.39
C LYS A 81 -20.26 -41.64 22.78
#